data_AF-A0A8H7LRF0-F1
#
_entry.id   AF-A0A8H7LRF0-F1
#
_cell.length_a   1.000
_cell.length_b   1.000
_cell.length_c   1.000
_cell.angle_alpha   90.00
_cell.angle_beta   90.00
_cell.angle_gamma   90.00
#
_symmetry.space_group_name_H-M   'P 1'
#
loop_
_entity.id
_entity.type
_entity.pdbx_description
1 polymer ?
#
loop_
_entity_poly.entity_id
_entity_poly.type
_entity_poly.pdbx_seq_one_letter_code
_entity_poly.pdbx_strand_id
1 'polypeptide(L)'
;MASKTMHFYAYGLQKDTTVMMVFEPPSKAKLFKDQFPVVITFRAKGHAKASIHYGSRLAFGYSQTDQDNLVDSGAWVEVKSGDISRIQGEPGQKRFGEVTKASGTKLLVCKNNTDARANISIGFVRGDGYSQRYEPTLIWTGVGSGSNVTAQFTPNLTAYVTRDYKATEMLRGEVETDAIWTCNLNELDDVTGWNFVEDDASGEFRIERSIQV
;
A
#
# COMPACT_ATOMS: atom_id res chain seq x y z
N MET A 1 15.00 -4.28 -4.67
CA MET A 1 13.71 -4.94 -4.94
C MET A 1 13.45 -4.78 -6.43
N ALA A 2 12.92 -5.79 -7.11
CA ALA A 2 12.48 -5.67 -8.50
C ALA A 2 10.97 -5.41 -8.52
N SER A 3 10.45 -4.79 -9.58
CA SER A 3 9.00 -4.60 -9.72
C SER A 3 8.33 -5.98 -9.84
N LYS A 4 7.14 -6.12 -9.25
CA LYS A 4 6.39 -7.39 -9.22
C LYS A 4 5.08 -7.25 -9.97
N THR A 5 4.76 -8.24 -10.79
CA THR A 5 3.48 -8.33 -11.50
C THR A 5 2.75 -9.59 -11.05
N MET A 6 1.51 -9.41 -10.62
CA MET A 6 0.65 -10.50 -10.16
C MET A 6 -0.59 -10.55 -11.05
N HIS A 7 -0.77 -11.66 -11.75
CA HIS A 7 -1.96 -11.97 -12.53
C HIS A 7 -2.91 -12.81 -11.71
N PHE A 8 -4.10 -12.30 -11.46
CA PHE A 8 -5.17 -13.02 -10.78
C PHE A 8 -6.19 -13.50 -11.80
N TYR A 9 -6.55 -14.77 -11.70
CA TYR A 9 -7.50 -15.46 -12.56
C TYR A 9 -8.66 -15.94 -11.70
N ALA A 10 -9.89 -15.59 -12.06
CA ALA A 10 -11.08 -16.08 -11.37
C ALA A 10 -11.99 -16.80 -12.36
N TYR A 11 -12.44 -18.00 -11.96
CA TYR A 11 -13.26 -18.87 -12.79
C TYR A 11 -14.47 -19.35 -12.00
N GLY A 12 -15.65 -19.27 -12.60
CA GLY A 12 -16.85 -19.92 -12.06
C GLY A 12 -17.42 -19.31 -10.78
N LEU A 13 -17.06 -18.08 -10.43
CA LEU A 13 -17.63 -17.39 -9.26
C LEU A 13 -19.16 -17.34 -9.35
N GLN A 14 -19.83 -17.63 -8.24
CA GLN A 14 -21.30 -17.70 -8.16
C GLN A 14 -21.92 -16.30 -8.23
N LYS A 15 -21.22 -15.29 -7.67
CA LYS A 15 -21.61 -13.89 -7.63
C LYS A 15 -20.43 -12.97 -7.95
N ASP A 16 -20.74 -11.71 -8.25
CA ASP A 16 -19.72 -10.67 -8.36
C ASP A 16 -19.04 -10.53 -7.00
N THR A 17 -17.72 -10.65 -6.99
CA THR A 17 -16.94 -10.72 -5.76
C THR A 17 -15.76 -9.76 -5.85
N THR A 18 -15.58 -8.97 -4.79
CA THR A 18 -14.49 -8.01 -4.70
C THR A 18 -13.42 -8.52 -3.74
N VAL A 19 -12.18 -8.53 -4.21
CA VAL A 19 -10.99 -8.82 -3.42
C VAL A 19 -10.32 -7.50 -3.08
N MET A 20 -10.12 -7.27 -1.78
CA MET A 20 -9.44 -6.12 -1.23
C MET A 20 -8.08 -6.55 -0.71
N MET A 21 -7.01 -5.90 -1.16
CA MET A 21 -5.64 -6.22 -0.79
C MET A 21 -5.00 -5.05 -0.08
N VAL A 22 -4.40 -5.31 1.08
CA VAL A 22 -3.80 -4.30 1.95
C VAL A 22 -2.41 -4.73 2.38
N PHE A 23 -1.51 -3.77 2.58
CA PHE A 23 -0.19 -4.07 3.09
C PHE A 23 -0.20 -4.12 4.62
N GLU A 24 0.41 -5.16 5.19
CA GLU A 24 0.53 -5.22 6.64
C GLU A 24 1.26 -3.99 7.19
N PRO A 25 0.70 -3.30 8.19
CA PRO A 25 1.34 -2.14 8.77
C PRO A 25 2.65 -2.55 9.49
N PRO A 26 3.71 -1.72 9.45
CA PRO A 26 4.96 -2.00 10.16
C PRO A 26 4.73 -2.26 11.66
N SER A 27 5.35 -3.31 12.22
CA SER A 27 5.01 -3.96 13.51
C SER A 27 5.18 -3.14 14.80
N LYS A 28 5.32 -1.81 14.74
CA LYS A 28 5.39 -0.97 15.94
C LYS A 28 4.13 -0.09 16.12
N ALA A 29 3.52 -0.35 17.28
CA ALA A 29 2.51 0.33 18.09
C ALA A 29 1.85 1.63 17.58
N LYS A 30 0.51 1.61 17.63
CA LYS A 30 -0.39 2.66 18.17
C LYS A 30 -0.36 4.07 17.57
N LEU A 31 0.08 4.23 16.33
CA LEU A 31 -0.40 5.37 15.54
C LEU A 31 -1.55 4.83 14.70
N PHE A 32 -2.71 5.52 14.71
CA PHE A 32 -3.78 5.27 13.74
C PHE A 32 -3.13 5.32 12.36
N LYS A 33 -3.15 4.16 11.69
CA LYS A 33 -2.57 3.97 10.37
C LYS A 33 -3.73 3.72 9.44
N ASP A 34 -3.94 4.67 8.55
CA ASP A 34 -4.88 4.50 7.49
C ASP A 34 -4.19 3.79 6.32
N GLN A 35 -4.93 2.95 5.61
CA GLN A 35 -4.41 2.16 4.50
C GLN A 35 -5.16 2.46 3.22
N PHE A 36 -4.44 2.42 2.10
CA PHE A 36 -5.03 2.44 0.77
C PHE A 36 -5.07 1.02 0.22
N PRO A 37 -6.24 0.36 0.25
CA PRO A 37 -6.36 -0.95 -0.35
C PRO A 37 -6.27 -0.89 -1.87
N VAL A 38 -5.73 -1.96 -2.45
CA VAL A 38 -5.93 -2.28 -3.86
C VAL A 38 -7.16 -3.15 -3.98
N VAL A 39 -8.12 -2.73 -4.80
CA VAL A 39 -9.41 -3.41 -4.93
C VAL A 39 -9.57 -3.96 -6.34
N ILE A 40 -9.90 -5.25 -6.46
CA ILE A 40 -10.24 -5.91 -7.71
C ILE A 40 -11.64 -6.49 -7.60
N THR A 41 -12.50 -6.21 -8.58
CA THR A 41 -13.81 -6.87 -8.69
C THR A 41 -13.81 -7.88 -9.82
N PHE A 42 -14.16 -9.13 -9.51
CA PHE A 42 -14.36 -10.21 -10.46
C PHE A 42 -15.85 -10.42 -10.72
N ARG A 43 -16.23 -10.53 -12.00
CA ARG A 43 -17.62 -10.79 -12.40
C ARG A 43 -17.97 -12.28 -12.26
N ALA A 44 -19.19 -12.56 -11.85
CA ALA A 44 -19.73 -13.91 -11.74
C ALA A 44 -19.76 -14.64 -13.09
N LYS A 45 -19.74 -15.98 -13.04
CA LYS A 45 -20.08 -16.89 -14.15
C LYS A 45 -19.23 -16.72 -15.42
N GLY A 46 -18.06 -16.10 -15.30
CA GLY A 46 -17.14 -15.85 -16.41
C GLY A 46 -15.70 -16.25 -16.11
N HIS A 47 -14.83 -15.99 -17.09
CA HIS A 47 -13.39 -16.03 -16.95
C HIS A 47 -12.91 -14.59 -16.76
N ALA A 48 -12.44 -14.25 -15.56
CA ALA A 48 -11.96 -12.92 -15.26
C ALA A 48 -10.46 -12.93 -14.97
N LYS A 49 -9.76 -11.91 -15.48
CA LYS A 49 -8.33 -11.68 -15.23
C LYS A 49 -8.13 -10.26 -14.72
N ALA A 50 -7.30 -10.12 -13.70
CA ALA A 50 -6.81 -8.84 -13.22
C ALA A 50 -5.29 -8.88 -13.04
N SER A 51 -4.64 -7.72 -13.15
CA SER A 51 -3.19 -7.61 -12.96
C SER A 51 -2.89 -6.49 -11.99
N ILE A 52 -2.11 -6.79 -10.95
CA ILE A 52 -1.55 -5.77 -10.06
C ILE A 52 -0.05 -5.68 -10.31
N HIS A 53 0.44 -4.44 -10.36
CA HIS A 53 1.86 -4.15 -10.52
C HIS A 53 2.32 -3.43 -9.26
N TYR A 54 3.41 -3.89 -8.66
CA TYR A 54 4.04 -3.25 -7.51
C TYR A 54 5.43 -2.77 -7.89
N GLY A 55 5.68 -1.47 -7.66
CA GLY A 55 6.98 -0.86 -7.89
C GLY A 55 7.99 -1.27 -6.83
N SER A 56 9.28 -1.25 -7.17
CA SER A 56 10.36 -1.49 -6.21
C SER A 56 10.87 -0.25 -5.49
N ARG A 57 10.47 0.92 -5.97
CA ARG A 57 10.93 2.23 -5.51
C ARG A 57 9.99 2.73 -4.44
N LEU A 58 10.49 2.85 -3.22
CA LEU A 58 9.74 3.37 -2.08
C LEU A 58 9.92 4.88 -1.98
N ALA A 59 8.87 5.56 -1.54
CA ALA A 59 8.94 6.98 -1.21
C ALA A 59 8.11 7.31 0.03
N PHE A 60 8.58 8.30 0.79
CA PHE A 60 7.71 9.01 1.71
C PHE A 60 7.00 10.13 0.96
N GLY A 61 5.72 10.30 1.25
CA GLY A 61 4.92 11.44 0.81
C GLY A 61 4.42 12.23 2.00
N TYR A 62 4.00 13.46 1.76
CA TYR A 62 3.12 14.17 2.69
C TYR A 62 1.87 14.60 1.95
N SER A 63 0.74 14.54 2.66
CA SER A 63 -0.59 14.81 2.10
C SER A 63 -1.21 16.05 2.75
N GLN A 64 -1.90 16.86 1.96
CA GLN A 64 -2.93 17.79 2.43
C GLN A 64 -4.28 17.05 2.48
N THR A 65 -4.65 16.46 3.62
CA THR A 65 -5.99 15.86 3.77
C THR A 65 -7.07 16.92 3.63
N ASP A 66 -7.86 16.81 2.57
CA ASP A 66 -9.22 17.34 2.57
C ASP A 66 -10.17 16.30 3.18
N GLN A 67 -11.20 16.80 3.83
CA GLN A 67 -12.14 16.09 4.69
C GLN A 67 -12.72 14.85 4.00
N ASP A 68 -12.12 13.70 4.30
CA ASP A 68 -12.60 12.35 4.00
C ASP A 68 -12.32 11.71 2.63
N ASN A 69 -11.54 12.32 1.73
CA ASN A 69 -11.15 11.65 0.48
C ASN A 69 -9.72 11.95 -0.01
N LEU A 70 -9.28 11.06 -0.91
CA LEU A 70 -7.97 10.98 -1.57
C LEU A 70 -7.20 12.30 -1.64
N VAL A 71 -5.98 12.26 -1.13
CA VAL A 71 -5.04 13.36 -1.23
C VAL A 71 -3.96 13.01 -2.21
N ASP A 72 -3.93 13.73 -3.33
CA ASP A 72 -2.74 13.79 -4.16
C ASP A 72 -1.57 14.26 -3.27
N SER A 73 -0.48 13.49 -3.23
CA SER A 73 0.67 13.84 -2.39
C SER A 73 1.18 15.23 -2.78
N GLY A 74 1.26 16.15 -1.82
CA GLY A 74 1.76 17.50 -2.09
C GLY A 74 3.21 17.49 -2.58
N ALA A 75 4.00 16.52 -2.08
CA ALA A 75 5.24 16.06 -2.68
C ALA A 75 5.59 14.66 -2.16
N TRP A 76 6.56 14.02 -2.80
CA TRP A 76 7.18 12.77 -2.35
C TRP A 76 8.71 12.83 -2.47
N VAL A 77 9.39 11.96 -1.72
CA VAL A 77 10.83 11.74 -1.83
C VAL A 77 11.14 10.26 -1.77
N GLU A 78 11.91 9.77 -2.75
CA GLU A 78 12.35 8.39 -2.77
C GLU A 78 13.30 8.08 -1.61
N VAL A 79 13.14 6.88 -1.05
CA VAL A 79 13.91 6.40 0.08
C VAL A 79 14.25 4.92 -0.07
N LYS A 80 15.38 4.54 0.51
CA LYS A 80 15.91 3.18 0.60
C LYS A 80 16.18 2.85 2.05
N SER A 81 16.20 1.55 2.39
CA SER A 81 16.51 1.07 3.73
C SER A 81 17.66 1.86 4.40
N GLY A 82 17.41 2.32 5.63
CA GLY A 82 18.33 3.15 6.41
C GLY A 82 18.29 4.66 6.10
N ASP A 83 17.43 5.12 5.19
CA ASP A 83 17.29 6.55 4.89
C ASP A 83 16.48 7.30 5.94
N ILE A 84 16.90 8.54 6.19
CA ILE A 84 16.18 9.56 6.96
C ILE A 84 15.80 10.68 6.00
N SER A 85 14.50 10.84 5.79
CA SER A 85 13.88 11.98 5.09
C SER A 85 13.29 12.98 6.10
N ARG A 86 13.04 14.20 5.64
CA ARG A 86 12.55 15.30 6.47
C ARG A 86 11.59 16.17 5.67
N ILE A 87 10.42 16.46 6.23
CA ILE A 87 9.50 17.47 5.71
C ILE A 87 9.81 18.78 6.43
N GLN A 88 9.97 19.86 5.69
CA GLN A 88 10.32 21.18 6.22
C GLN A 88 9.59 22.29 5.46
N GLY A 89 9.59 23.50 6.02
CA GLY A 89 8.95 24.68 5.44
C GLY A 89 7.63 25.04 6.13
N GLU A 90 7.12 26.22 5.77
CA GLU A 90 5.91 26.83 6.32
C GLU A 90 4.63 26.14 5.81
N PRO A 91 3.47 26.37 6.48
CA PRO A 91 2.17 25.97 5.94
C PRO A 91 1.98 26.45 4.49
N GLY A 92 1.66 25.53 3.58
CA GLY A 92 1.48 25.83 2.14
C GLY A 92 2.77 25.82 1.30
N GLN A 93 3.96 25.75 1.90
CA GLN A 93 5.25 25.66 1.20
C GLN A 93 6.12 24.48 1.67
N LYS A 94 5.46 23.42 2.16
CA LYS A 94 6.15 22.21 2.63
C LYS A 94 6.96 21.59 1.50
N ARG A 95 8.11 21.02 1.84
CA ARG A 95 8.96 20.28 0.90
C ARG A 95 9.78 19.24 1.63
N PHE A 96 10.26 18.25 0.89
CA PHE A 96 11.29 17.37 1.41
C PHE A 96 12.65 18.05 1.38
N GLY A 97 13.40 17.92 2.47
CA GLY A 97 14.83 18.24 2.51
C GLY A 97 15.69 17.11 1.96
N GLU A 98 17.00 17.25 2.12
CA GLU A 98 17.97 16.22 1.74
C GLU A 98 17.74 14.91 2.52
N VAL A 99 17.83 13.79 1.80
CA VAL A 99 17.78 12.45 2.37
C VAL A 99 19.16 12.06 2.87
N THR A 100 19.27 11.71 4.15
CA THR A 100 20.52 11.34 4.79
C THR A 100 20.51 9.86 5.19
N LYS A 101 21.64 9.16 5.14
CA LYS A 101 21.75 7.78 5.64
C LYS A 101 21.94 7.73 7.15
N ALA A 102 21.15 6.90 7.84
CA ALA A 102 21.37 6.53 9.23
C ALA A 102 22.40 5.40 9.30
N SER A 103 23.40 5.52 10.18
CA SER A 103 24.36 4.44 10.45
C SER A 103 23.72 3.32 11.27
N GLY A 104 24.00 2.07 10.90
CA GLY A 104 23.67 0.89 11.72
C GLY A 104 22.18 0.48 11.78
N THR A 105 21.29 1.07 10.98
CA THR A 105 19.86 0.72 10.96
C THR A 105 19.32 0.50 9.55
N LYS A 106 18.37 -0.44 9.44
CA LYS A 106 17.58 -0.67 8.21
C LYS A 106 16.26 0.09 8.21
N LEU A 107 15.96 0.82 9.30
CA LEU A 107 14.71 1.55 9.44
C LEU A 107 14.69 2.76 8.51
N LEU A 108 13.54 2.97 7.89
CA LEU A 108 13.18 4.18 7.17
C LEU A 108 12.63 5.18 8.18
N VAL A 109 13.09 6.43 8.12
CA VAL A 109 12.62 7.50 9.00
C VAL A 109 12.13 8.67 8.17
N CYS A 110 10.97 9.22 8.52
CA CYS A 110 10.48 10.49 8.01
C CYS A 110 10.22 11.43 9.17
N LYS A 111 10.97 12.53 9.24
CA LYS A 111 10.83 13.53 10.31
C LYS A 111 9.88 14.64 9.87
N ASN A 112 8.95 14.99 10.76
CA ASN A 112 8.19 16.23 10.63
C ASN A 112 9.00 17.38 11.24
N ASN A 113 9.80 18.06 10.42
CA ASN A 113 10.56 19.25 10.80
C ASN A 113 9.78 20.55 10.51
N THR A 114 8.44 20.48 10.38
CA THR A 114 7.58 21.67 10.30
C THR A 114 7.14 22.10 11.70
N ASP A 115 6.56 23.29 11.82
CA ASP A 115 5.99 23.85 13.05
C ASP A 115 4.59 23.30 13.39
N ALA A 116 3.96 22.61 12.44
CA ALA A 116 2.60 22.08 12.56
C ALA A 116 2.56 20.55 12.48
N ARG A 117 1.38 19.98 12.74
CA ARG A 117 1.13 18.56 12.45
C ARG A 117 1.17 18.31 10.94
N ALA A 118 1.59 17.12 10.54
CA ALA A 118 1.60 16.69 9.15
C ALA A 118 1.13 15.25 9.02
N ASN A 119 0.45 14.95 7.92
CA ASN A 119 0.19 13.59 7.52
C ASN A 119 1.38 13.11 6.68
N ILE A 120 1.89 11.94 7.02
CA ILE A 120 3.05 11.34 6.36
C ILE A 120 2.59 10.02 5.78
N SER A 121 2.93 9.74 4.53
CA SER A 121 2.61 8.49 3.86
C SER A 121 3.86 7.75 3.43
N ILE A 122 3.79 6.43 3.33
CA ILE A 122 4.78 5.62 2.59
C ILE A 122 4.05 4.85 1.49
N GLY A 123 4.73 4.67 0.37
CA GLY A 123 4.17 3.98 -0.78
C GLY A 123 5.20 3.78 -1.88
N PHE A 124 4.71 3.49 -3.07
CA PHE A 124 5.54 3.14 -4.21
C PHE A 124 5.57 4.25 -5.26
N VAL A 125 6.71 4.40 -5.94
CA VAL A 125 6.84 5.25 -7.13
C VAL A 125 6.81 4.38 -8.37
N ARG A 126 5.92 4.70 -9.31
CA ARG A 126 5.84 4.09 -10.64
C ARG A 126 6.33 5.05 -11.71
N GLY A 127 6.76 4.50 -12.85
CA GLY A 127 7.23 5.28 -14.00
C GLY A 127 8.57 5.97 -13.77
N ASP A 128 9.09 6.66 -14.78
CA ASP A 128 10.40 7.33 -14.74
C ASP A 128 10.32 8.76 -15.29
N GLY A 129 11.26 9.61 -14.89
CA GLY A 129 11.28 11.03 -15.29
C GLY A 129 9.96 11.75 -15.02
N TYR A 130 9.39 12.37 -16.06
CA TYR A 130 8.13 13.13 -15.98
C TYR A 130 6.88 12.26 -15.83
N SER A 131 6.96 10.95 -16.06
CA SER A 131 5.83 10.04 -15.88
C SER A 131 5.77 9.44 -14.49
N GLN A 132 6.59 9.92 -13.55
CA GLN A 132 6.61 9.41 -12.19
C GLN A 132 5.28 9.69 -11.48
N ARG A 133 4.75 8.66 -10.83
CA ARG A 133 3.53 8.70 -10.03
C ARG A 133 3.81 8.06 -8.68
N TYR A 134 3.55 8.80 -7.61
CA TYR A 134 3.58 8.27 -6.27
C TYR A 134 2.21 7.69 -5.90
N GLU A 135 2.21 6.46 -5.40
CA GLU A 135 1.02 5.75 -4.94
C GLU A 135 1.18 5.46 -3.45
N PRO A 136 0.52 6.23 -2.58
CA PRO A 136 0.58 6.00 -1.14
C PRO A 136 -0.07 4.65 -0.79
N THR A 137 0.46 4.00 0.23
CA THR A 137 -0.01 2.69 0.69
C THR A 137 -0.44 2.73 2.15
N LEU A 138 0.34 3.43 2.99
CA LEU A 138 0.04 3.63 4.40
C LEU A 138 0.17 5.12 4.73
N ILE A 139 -0.71 5.64 5.58
CA ILE A 139 -0.66 7.00 6.10
C ILE A 139 -0.59 6.97 7.63
N TRP A 140 0.28 7.82 8.16
CA TRP A 140 0.27 8.26 9.55
C TRP A 140 -0.32 9.66 9.62
N THR A 141 -1.49 9.79 10.24
CA THR A 141 -2.17 11.08 10.39
C THR A 141 -1.68 11.84 11.62
N GLY A 142 -1.59 13.17 11.51
CA GLY A 142 -1.39 14.04 12.67
C GLY A 142 -0.02 13.91 13.33
N VAL A 143 1.03 13.53 12.61
CA VAL A 143 2.40 13.43 13.12
C VAL A 143 2.83 14.80 13.66
N GLY A 144 3.15 14.86 14.95
CA GLY A 144 3.48 16.11 15.65
C GLY A 144 4.72 16.83 15.10
N SER A 145 4.79 18.14 15.30
CA SER A 145 6.01 18.91 15.03
C SER A 145 7.20 18.32 15.83
N GLY A 146 8.37 18.22 15.19
CA GLY A 146 9.57 17.59 15.75
C GLY A 146 9.49 16.06 15.92
N SER A 147 8.34 15.44 15.65
CA SER A 147 8.15 13.99 15.73
C SER A 147 8.59 13.31 14.43
N ASN A 148 8.60 11.98 14.42
CA ASN A 148 8.94 11.21 13.23
C ASN A 148 8.09 9.95 13.09
N VAL A 149 7.96 9.50 11.85
CA VAL A 149 7.57 8.13 11.50
C VAL A 149 8.84 7.31 11.35
N THR A 150 8.88 6.16 12.02
CA THR A 150 9.92 5.16 11.83
C THR A 150 9.26 3.86 11.39
N ALA A 151 9.68 3.32 10.24
CA ALA A 151 9.10 2.13 9.65
C ALA A 151 10.18 1.16 9.19
N GLN A 152 9.94 -0.14 9.42
CA GLN A 152 10.52 -1.19 8.61
C GLN A 152 9.45 -1.63 7.62
N PHE A 153 9.69 -1.41 6.33
CA PHE A 153 8.70 -1.75 5.32
C PHE A 153 9.01 -3.13 4.73
N THR A 154 8.28 -4.13 5.19
CA THR A 154 8.19 -5.44 4.54
C THR A 154 6.87 -5.46 3.76
N PRO A 155 6.89 -5.59 2.43
CA PRO A 155 5.70 -5.58 1.58
C PRO A 155 4.91 -6.89 1.70
N ASN A 156 4.39 -7.19 2.89
CA ASN A 156 3.45 -8.28 3.10
C ASN A 156 2.07 -7.80 2.64
N LEU A 157 1.52 -8.45 1.61
CA LEU A 157 0.21 -8.15 1.07
C LEU A 157 -0.79 -9.18 1.57
N THR A 158 -1.89 -8.73 2.13
CA THR A 158 -2.97 -9.57 2.66
C THR A 158 -4.26 -9.28 1.91
N ALA A 159 -4.97 -10.33 1.50
CA ALA A 159 -6.21 -10.25 0.73
C ALA A 159 -7.42 -10.67 1.56
N TYR A 160 -8.51 -9.94 1.37
CA TYR A 160 -9.81 -10.10 2.01
C TYR A 160 -10.90 -10.11 0.95
N VAL A 161 -11.99 -10.83 1.20
CA VAL A 161 -13.19 -10.75 0.37
C VAL A 161 -14.15 -9.74 0.98
N THR A 162 -14.57 -8.76 0.19
CA THR A 162 -15.52 -7.74 0.60
C THR A 162 -16.62 -7.60 -0.45
N ARG A 163 -17.80 -7.16 -0.02
CA ARG A 163 -18.95 -6.95 -0.92
C ARG A 163 -19.33 -5.47 -1.07
N ASP A 164 -18.95 -4.64 -0.11
CA ASP A 164 -19.44 -3.26 0.00
C ASP A 164 -18.33 -2.19 -0.07
N TYR A 165 -17.05 -2.60 -0.07
CA TYR A 165 -15.96 -1.65 -0.09
C TYR A 165 -15.79 -0.97 -1.45
N LYS A 166 -15.78 0.38 -1.45
CA LYS A 166 -15.52 1.17 -2.65
C LYS A 166 -14.05 1.52 -2.73
N ALA A 167 -13.42 1.29 -3.89
CA ALA A 167 -11.99 1.52 -4.12
C ALA A 167 -11.48 2.95 -3.83
N THR A 168 -12.37 3.94 -3.67
CA THR A 168 -12.03 5.33 -3.36
C THR A 168 -11.90 5.61 -1.86
N GLU A 169 -12.34 4.70 -1.01
CA GLU A 169 -12.33 4.91 0.43
C GLU A 169 -10.95 4.59 1.00
N MET A 170 -10.66 5.13 2.18
CA MET A 170 -9.45 4.84 2.93
C MET A 170 -9.82 3.93 4.10
N LEU A 171 -9.08 2.84 4.30
CA LEU A 171 -9.31 1.95 5.44
C LEU A 171 -8.77 2.60 6.71
N ARG A 172 -9.69 2.99 7.60
CA ARG A 172 -9.37 3.62 8.91
C ARG A 172 -9.41 2.64 10.09
N GLY A 173 -9.68 1.37 9.82
CA GLY A 173 -9.87 0.32 10.82
C GLY A 173 -9.53 -1.07 10.28
N GLU A 174 -9.70 -2.08 11.14
CA GLU A 174 -9.50 -3.48 10.78
C GLU A 174 -10.59 -3.96 9.81
N VAL A 175 -10.24 -4.93 8.96
CA VAL A 175 -11.20 -5.57 8.06
C VAL A 175 -11.97 -6.61 8.86
N GLU A 176 -13.30 -6.55 8.86
CA GLU A 176 -14.17 -7.41 9.69
C GLU A 176 -14.27 -8.88 9.20
N THR A 177 -13.51 -9.25 8.17
CA THR A 177 -13.48 -10.60 7.60
C THR A 177 -12.10 -11.21 7.76
N ASP A 178 -12.03 -12.53 7.87
CA ASP A 178 -10.75 -13.24 7.88
C ASP A 178 -9.98 -13.05 6.55
N ALA A 179 -8.66 -12.98 6.67
CA ALA A 179 -7.78 -12.95 5.51
C ALA A 179 -7.84 -14.29 4.79
N ILE A 180 -8.02 -14.26 3.47
CA ILE A 180 -8.05 -15.46 2.64
C ILE A 180 -6.67 -15.83 2.09
N TRP A 181 -5.70 -14.90 2.18
CA TRP A 181 -4.36 -15.05 1.64
C TRP A 181 -3.42 -13.95 2.14
N THR A 182 -2.15 -14.29 2.39
CA THR A 182 -1.08 -13.34 2.70
C THR A 182 0.21 -13.77 2.01
N CYS A 183 0.99 -12.82 1.50
CA CYS A 183 2.30 -13.10 0.91
C CYS A 183 3.26 -11.91 1.01
N ASN A 184 4.53 -12.21 1.28
CA ASN A 184 5.62 -11.25 1.17
C ASN A 184 6.03 -11.08 -0.30
N LEU A 185 5.82 -9.90 -0.88
CA LEU A 185 6.13 -9.64 -2.29
C LEU A 185 7.63 -9.78 -2.62
N ASN A 186 8.52 -9.76 -1.64
CA ASN A 186 9.95 -10.01 -1.85
C ASN A 186 10.27 -11.46 -2.22
N GLU A 187 9.41 -12.39 -1.85
CA GLU A 187 9.61 -13.83 -2.04
C GLU A 187 9.05 -14.31 -3.39
N LEU A 188 8.41 -13.40 -4.14
CA LEU A 188 7.83 -13.69 -5.43
C LEU A 188 8.81 -13.47 -6.57
N ASP A 189 8.69 -14.28 -7.61
CA ASP A 189 9.28 -13.99 -8.93
C ASP A 189 8.70 -12.69 -9.50
N ASP A 190 9.36 -12.13 -10.52
CA ASP A 190 8.97 -10.84 -11.10
C ASP A 190 7.57 -10.85 -11.74
N VAL A 191 7.14 -12.00 -12.26
CA VAL A 191 5.80 -12.19 -12.81
C VAL A 191 5.22 -13.49 -12.27
N THR A 192 4.00 -13.43 -11.76
CA THR A 192 3.36 -14.54 -11.06
C THR A 192 1.87 -14.65 -11.39
N GLY A 193 1.36 -15.88 -11.49
CA GLY A 193 -0.07 -16.15 -11.66
C GLY A 193 -0.71 -16.68 -10.37
N TRP A 194 -1.97 -16.34 -10.16
CA TRP A 194 -2.75 -16.70 -8.97
C TRP A 194 -4.19 -17.00 -9.36
N ASN A 195 -4.75 -18.10 -8.85
CA ASN A 195 -6.14 -18.45 -9.04
C ASN A 195 -6.95 -18.01 -7.82
N PHE A 196 -8.00 -17.23 -8.05
CA PHE A 196 -9.02 -16.89 -7.07
C PHE A 196 -10.21 -17.84 -7.26
N VAL A 197 -10.47 -18.66 -6.26
CA VAL A 197 -11.41 -19.78 -6.32
C VAL A 197 -12.46 -19.64 -5.23
N GLU A 198 -13.71 -19.92 -5.59
CA GLU A 198 -14.84 -20.11 -4.68
C GLU A 198 -15.16 -21.60 -4.62
N ASP A 199 -15.23 -22.18 -3.43
CA ASP A 199 -15.66 -23.56 -3.24
C ASP A 199 -17.17 -23.66 -3.42
N ASP A 200 -17.63 -24.48 -4.37
CA ASP A 200 -19.06 -24.59 -4.69
C ASP A 200 -19.91 -25.19 -3.55
N ALA A 201 -19.31 -25.96 -2.64
CA ALA A 201 -20.03 -26.64 -1.57
C ALA A 201 -20.12 -25.77 -0.31
N SER A 202 -19.03 -25.12 0.08
CA SER A 202 -18.95 -24.31 1.30
C SER A 202 -19.13 -22.81 1.07
N GLY A 203 -18.90 -22.32 -0.16
CA GLY A 203 -18.81 -20.89 -0.48
C GLY A 203 -17.52 -20.23 0.01
N GLU A 204 -16.52 -21.02 0.42
CA GLU A 204 -15.23 -20.52 0.91
C GLU A 204 -14.38 -19.97 -0.24
N PHE A 205 -13.71 -18.83 0.00
CA PHE A 205 -12.83 -18.20 -0.98
C PHE A 205 -11.36 -18.44 -0.65
N ARG A 206 -10.55 -18.73 -1.67
CA ARG A 206 -9.10 -18.90 -1.54
C ARG A 206 -8.32 -18.34 -2.73
N ILE A 207 -7.08 -17.92 -2.46
CA ILE A 207 -6.12 -17.55 -3.51
C ILE A 207 -4.97 -18.55 -3.48
N GLU A 208 -4.71 -19.16 -4.64
CA GLU A 208 -3.70 -20.21 -4.79
C GLU A 208 -2.73 -19.86 -5.91
N ARG A 209 -1.50 -20.37 -5.83
CA ARG A 209 -0.50 -20.15 -6.87
C ARG A 209 -0.95 -20.84 -8.17
N SER A 210 -0.95 -20.10 -9.27
CA SER A 210 -1.19 -20.67 -10.59
C SER A 210 0.12 -21.12 -11.24
N ILE A 211 0.04 -22.22 -11.98
CA ILE A 211 1.09 -22.71 -12.89
C ILE A 211 1.09 -21.95 -14.23
N GLN A 212 0.04 -21.17 -14.50
CA GLN A 212 -0.06 -20.29 -15.67
C GLN A 212 0.46 -18.91 -15.29
N VAL A 213 1.54 -18.46 -15.95
CA VAL A 213 2.07 -17.10 -15.85
C VAL A 213 1.50 -16.25 -16.98
#